data_AF-A0A060CLG9-F1
#
_entry.id   AF-A0A060CLG9-F1
#
_cell.length_a   1.000
_cell.length_b   1.000
_cell.length_c   1.000
_cell.angle_alpha   90.00
_cell.angle_beta   90.00
_cell.angle_gamma   90.00
#
_symmetry.space_group_name_H-M   'P 1'
#
loop_
_entity.id
_entity.type
_entity.pdbx_description
1 polymer ?
#
loop_
_entity_poly.entity_id
_entity_poly.type
_entity_poly.pdbx_seq_one_letter_code
_entity_poly.pdbx_strand_id
1 'polypeptide(L)'
;DKLINGDGNPMSNRAVREIYPPGSTFKLVTAAAALENGMTPDTKVDSPTRMTLPGTTTPLQNENGMSCGGAKVTLTHALDISCNTAFAKIGLDLGAEKLRAQADKFGFDARHLNDLNGVAASFPTS
;
A
#
# COMPACT_ATOMS: atom_id res chain seq x y z
N ASP A 1 5.61 -31.42 21.94
CA ASP A 1 7.02 -31.09 21.63
C ASP A 1 7.32 -30.59 20.22
N LYS A 2 6.69 -31.09 19.14
CA LYS A 2 6.98 -30.62 17.76
C LYS A 2 6.58 -29.17 17.43
N LEU A 3 5.71 -28.52 18.22
CA LEU A 3 5.30 -27.13 18.00
C LEU A 3 6.22 -26.11 18.65
N ILE A 4 7.04 -26.51 19.63
CA ILE A 4 7.92 -25.59 20.36
C ILE A 4 9.24 -25.38 19.60
N ASN A 5 9.69 -26.40 18.84
CA ASN A 5 10.98 -26.42 18.16
C ASN A 5 10.87 -26.56 16.62
N GLY A 6 9.70 -26.28 16.04
CA GLY A 6 9.51 -26.34 14.59
C GLY A 6 9.92 -25.02 13.92
N ASP A 7 10.63 -25.09 12.79
CA ASP A 7 10.94 -23.92 11.97
C ASP A 7 9.64 -23.17 11.60
N GLY A 8 9.67 -21.83 11.68
CA GLY A 8 8.53 -20.99 11.30
C GLY A 8 7.59 -20.56 12.43
N ASN A 9 7.98 -20.69 13.70
CA ASN A 9 7.23 -20.17 14.86
C ASN A 9 5.72 -20.55 14.85
N PRO A 10 5.38 -21.85 14.83
CA PRO A 10 4.00 -22.32 14.64
C PRO A 10 3.07 -21.96 15.80
N MET A 11 3.61 -21.51 16.93
CA MET A 11 2.83 -21.01 18.07
C MET A 11 2.48 -19.51 17.96
N SER A 12 3.00 -18.79 16.95
CA SER A 12 2.63 -17.41 16.69
C SER A 12 1.30 -17.33 15.94
N ASN A 13 0.33 -16.59 16.49
CA ASN A 13 -0.87 -16.21 15.76
C ASN A 13 -0.52 -15.09 14.77
N ARG A 14 -0.08 -15.48 13.57
CA ARG A 14 0.39 -14.57 12.53
C ARG A 14 -0.64 -13.53 12.08
N ALA A 15 -1.92 -13.83 12.23
CA ALA A 15 -2.99 -12.92 11.85
C ALA A 15 -3.06 -11.67 12.74
N VAL A 16 -2.62 -11.77 13.99
CA VAL A 16 -2.74 -10.68 14.97
C VAL A 16 -1.42 -10.27 15.61
N ARG A 17 -0.33 -11.03 15.44
CA ARG A 17 0.94 -10.78 16.15
C ARG A 17 2.12 -10.42 15.24
N GLU A 18 1.98 -10.58 13.93
CA GLU A 18 3.07 -10.34 12.98
C GLU A 18 2.75 -9.14 12.09
N ILE A 19 3.79 -8.35 11.79
CA ILE A 19 3.68 -7.18 10.93
C ILE A 19 4.37 -7.49 9.61
N TYR A 20 3.62 -7.41 8.52
CA TYR A 20 4.12 -7.58 7.16
C TYR A 20 3.88 -6.29 6.37
N PRO A 21 4.78 -5.94 5.42
CA PRO A 21 4.46 -4.89 4.46
C PRO A 21 3.16 -5.25 3.71
N PRO A 22 2.15 -4.37 3.70
CA PRO A 22 0.85 -4.67 3.08
C PRO A 22 0.94 -4.86 1.55
N GLY A 23 2.01 -4.37 0.92
CA GLY A 23 2.18 -4.42 -0.53
C GLY A 23 1.02 -3.74 -1.26
N SER A 24 0.57 -4.34 -2.36
CA SER A 24 -0.53 -3.80 -3.19
C SER A 24 -1.86 -3.65 -2.46
N THR A 25 -2.08 -4.31 -1.31
CA THR A 25 -3.31 -4.10 -0.54
C THR A 25 -3.42 -2.66 0.00
N PHE A 26 -2.29 -1.98 0.22
CA PHE A 26 -2.28 -0.57 0.63
C PHE A 26 -2.80 0.39 -0.44
N LYS A 27 -2.89 -0.04 -1.71
CA LYS A 27 -3.45 0.78 -2.80
C LYS A 27 -4.90 1.18 -2.54
N LEU A 28 -5.65 0.41 -1.75
CA LEU A 28 -7.00 0.81 -1.31
C LEU A 28 -6.97 2.05 -0.42
N VAL A 29 -6.02 2.12 0.53
CA VAL A 29 -5.83 3.30 1.37
C VAL A 29 -5.41 4.49 0.52
N THR A 30 -4.45 4.31 -0.39
CA THR A 30 -4.03 5.38 -1.32
C THR A 30 -5.17 5.85 -2.24
N ALA A 31 -5.99 4.94 -2.75
CA ALA A 31 -7.15 5.29 -3.60
C ALA A 31 -8.21 6.05 -2.81
N ALA A 32 -8.51 5.63 -1.57
CA ALA A 32 -9.42 6.36 -0.69
C ALA A 32 -8.91 7.78 -0.40
N ALA A 33 -7.61 7.93 -0.11
CA ALA A 33 -6.98 9.23 0.08
C ALA A 33 -7.09 10.12 -1.17
N ALA A 34 -6.89 9.53 -2.36
CA ALA A 34 -7.03 10.23 -3.63
C ALA A 34 -8.46 10.76 -3.85
N LEU A 35 -9.47 9.92 -3.62
CA LEU A 35 -10.88 10.29 -3.73
C LEU A 35 -11.26 11.39 -2.73
N GLU A 36 -10.83 11.26 -1.47
CA GLU A 36 -11.09 12.26 -0.44
C GLU A 36 -10.40 13.61 -0.73
N ASN A 37 -9.38 13.61 -1.60
CA ASN A 37 -8.65 14.79 -2.03
C ASN A 37 -9.01 15.25 -3.46
N GLY A 38 -10.18 14.87 -3.96
CA GLY A 38 -10.76 15.44 -5.18
C GLY A 38 -10.45 14.70 -6.49
N MET A 39 -9.79 13.54 -6.44
CA MET A 39 -9.80 12.64 -7.58
C MET A 39 -11.17 11.97 -7.72
N THR A 40 -11.48 11.54 -8.94
CA THR A 40 -12.68 10.77 -9.28
C THR A 40 -12.25 9.42 -9.85
N PRO A 41 -13.16 8.43 -9.94
CA PRO A 41 -12.88 7.16 -10.62
C PRO A 41 -12.28 7.33 -12.03
N ASP A 42 -12.68 8.37 -12.75
CA ASP A 42 -12.26 8.66 -14.12
C ASP A 42 -11.00 9.53 -14.23
N THR A 43 -10.49 10.04 -13.11
CA THR A 43 -9.28 10.86 -13.09
C THR A 43 -8.12 10.11 -13.74
N LYS A 44 -7.47 10.74 -14.72
CA LYS A 44 -6.34 10.17 -15.44
C LYS A 44 -5.05 10.39 -14.65
N VAL A 45 -4.34 9.31 -14.37
CA VAL A 45 -3.09 9.26 -13.61
C VAL A 45 -1.96 8.80 -14.52
N ASP A 46 -0.77 9.38 -14.38
CA ASP A 46 0.42 8.92 -15.10
C ASP A 46 0.77 7.47 -14.72
N SER A 47 0.98 6.62 -15.71
CA SER A 47 1.24 5.20 -15.54
C SER A 47 2.38 4.71 -16.44
N PRO A 48 3.57 5.34 -16.38
CA PRO A 48 4.71 4.89 -17.19
C PRO A 48 5.08 3.46 -16.80
N THR A 49 5.64 2.69 -17.72
CA THR A 49 6.08 1.31 -17.44
C THR A 49 7.18 1.23 -16.36
N ARG A 50 7.92 2.33 -16.22
CA ARG A 50 9.02 2.50 -15.26
C ARG A 50 9.02 3.92 -14.70
N MET A 51 9.26 4.05 -13.40
CA MET A 51 9.33 5.34 -12.70
C MET A 51 10.51 5.34 -11.74
N THR A 52 11.41 6.32 -11.84
CA THR A 52 12.46 6.51 -10.84
C THR A 52 11.90 7.33 -9.68
N LEU A 53 12.02 6.81 -8.45
CA LEU A 53 11.50 7.51 -7.27
C LEU A 53 12.45 8.67 -6.87
N PRO A 54 11.90 9.81 -6.41
CA PRO A 54 12.72 10.92 -5.92
C PRO A 54 13.74 10.46 -4.87
N GLY A 55 14.96 10.99 -4.95
CA GLY A 55 16.04 10.65 -4.01
C GLY A 55 16.68 9.28 -4.23
N THR A 56 16.33 8.56 -5.30
CA THR A 56 16.89 7.23 -5.62
C THR A 56 17.31 7.14 -7.09
N THR A 57 18.13 6.13 -7.41
CA THR A 57 18.41 5.70 -8.79
C THR A 57 17.66 4.42 -9.16
N THR A 58 16.93 3.82 -8.21
CA THR A 58 16.22 2.56 -8.38
C THR A 58 14.91 2.79 -9.12
N PRO A 59 14.71 2.14 -10.27
CA PRO A 59 13.46 2.24 -11.00
C PRO A 59 12.38 1.35 -10.35
N LEU A 60 11.25 1.95 -10.01
CA LEU A 60 10.01 1.23 -9.78
C LEU A 60 9.45 0.75 -11.12
N GLN A 61 8.99 -0.49 -11.16
CA GLN A 61 8.34 -1.09 -12.31
C GLN A 61 7.06 -1.81 -11.90
N ASN A 62 6.17 -1.99 -12.86
CA ASN A 62 5.01 -2.87 -12.68
C ASN A 62 5.47 -4.33 -12.65
N GLU A 63 4.58 -5.22 -12.20
CA GLU A 63 4.80 -6.65 -12.26
C GLU A 63 5.21 -7.06 -13.68
N ASN A 64 6.27 -7.86 -13.80
CA ASN A 64 6.88 -8.28 -15.07
C ASN A 64 7.25 -7.14 -16.05
N GLY A 65 7.37 -5.90 -15.58
CA GLY A 65 7.65 -4.75 -16.43
C GLY A 65 6.51 -4.40 -17.40
N MET A 66 5.27 -4.79 -17.09
CA MET A 66 4.13 -4.60 -17.98
C MET A 66 3.65 -3.14 -18.05
N SER A 67 3.10 -2.76 -19.20
CA SER A 67 2.34 -1.51 -19.33
C SER A 67 1.01 -1.62 -18.59
N CYS A 68 0.59 -0.53 -17.95
CA CYS A 68 -0.71 -0.45 -17.30
C CYS A 68 -1.86 -0.15 -18.27
N GLY A 69 -1.65 -0.24 -19.59
CA GLY A 69 -2.66 0.14 -20.59
C GLY A 69 -2.44 1.51 -21.22
N GLY A 70 -1.27 2.13 -21.01
CA GLY A 70 -0.87 3.39 -21.66
C GLY A 70 -0.04 4.29 -20.75
N ALA A 71 0.28 5.49 -21.24
CA ALA A 71 1.00 6.51 -20.47
C ALA A 71 0.14 7.13 -19.36
N LYS A 72 -1.18 7.09 -19.50
CA LYS A 72 -2.16 7.50 -18.49
C LYS A 72 -3.33 6.54 -18.46
N VAL A 73 -3.84 6.25 -17.27
CA VAL A 73 -5.00 5.36 -17.04
C VAL A 73 -5.96 5.99 -16.05
N THR A 74 -7.21 5.53 -15.98
CA THR A 74 -8.13 6.00 -14.94
C THR A 74 -7.71 5.47 -13.56
N LEU A 75 -8.10 6.16 -12.49
CA LEU A 75 -7.92 5.68 -11.13
C LEU A 75 -8.54 4.29 -10.94
N THR A 76 -9.74 4.07 -11.49
CA THR A 76 -10.39 2.74 -11.47
C THR A 76 -9.52 1.68 -12.14
N HIS A 77 -8.99 1.95 -13.34
CA HIS A 77 -8.17 0.96 -14.04
C HIS A 77 -6.85 0.71 -13.30
N ALA A 78 -6.20 1.76 -12.80
CA ALA A 78 -4.97 1.62 -12.03
C ALA A 78 -5.16 0.70 -10.81
N LEU A 79 -6.30 0.80 -10.12
CA LEU A 79 -6.64 -0.07 -8.99
C LEU A 79 -6.93 -1.50 -9.42
N ASP A 80 -7.75 -1.67 -10.46
CA ASP A 80 -8.16 -2.96 -11.03
C ASP A 80 -6.95 -3.83 -11.42
N ILE A 81 -5.99 -3.25 -12.14
CA ILE A 81 -4.78 -3.96 -12.56
C ILE A 81 -3.60 -3.79 -11.60
N SER A 82 -3.83 -3.19 -10.43
CA SER A 82 -2.80 -2.98 -9.41
C SER A 82 -1.53 -2.30 -9.95
N CYS A 83 -1.68 -1.24 -10.73
CA CYS A 83 -0.58 -0.53 -11.39
C CYS A 83 0.38 0.14 -10.38
N ASN A 84 1.63 -0.32 -10.29
CA ASN A 84 2.60 0.19 -9.30
C ASN A 84 2.97 1.65 -9.57
N THR A 85 3.29 1.98 -10.82
CA THR A 85 3.77 3.33 -11.17
C THR A 85 2.67 4.39 -11.02
N ALA A 86 1.42 4.06 -11.34
CA ALA A 86 0.29 4.94 -11.08
C ALA A 86 0.10 5.20 -9.58
N PHE A 87 0.13 4.17 -8.75
CA PHE A 87 -0.03 4.34 -7.30
C PHE A 87 1.16 5.02 -6.62
N ALA A 88 2.38 4.83 -7.14
CA ALA A 88 3.53 5.60 -6.70
C ALA A 88 3.37 7.08 -7.04
N LYS A 89 2.88 7.41 -8.25
CA LYS A 89 2.59 8.80 -8.63
C LYS A 89 1.51 9.42 -7.74
N ILE A 90 0.39 8.72 -7.51
CA ILE A 90 -0.67 9.19 -6.61
C ILE A 90 -0.12 9.44 -5.20
N GLY A 91 0.67 8.51 -4.67
CA GLY A 91 1.26 8.65 -3.34
C GLY A 91 2.20 9.86 -3.23
N LEU A 92 3.01 10.11 -4.26
CA LEU A 92 3.88 11.29 -4.32
C LEU A 92 3.08 12.60 -4.42
N ASP A 93 2.01 12.62 -5.20
CA ASP A 93 1.16 13.81 -5.38
C ASP A 93 0.33 14.13 -4.13
N LEU A 94 -0.11 13.10 -3.39
CA LEU A 94 -0.78 13.26 -2.10
C LEU A 94 0.18 13.70 -0.99
N GLY A 95 1.39 13.13 -0.98
CA GLY A 95 2.36 13.31 0.09
C GLY A 95 2.02 12.51 1.36
N ALA A 96 3.01 12.43 2.26
CA ALA A 96 2.96 11.55 3.43
C ALA A 96 1.89 11.93 4.45
N GLU A 97 1.57 13.22 4.59
CA GLU A 97 0.56 13.70 5.55
C GLU A 97 -0.83 13.18 5.21
N LYS A 98 -1.27 13.33 3.95
CA LYS A 98 -2.58 12.85 3.49
C LYS A 98 -2.69 11.33 3.53
N LEU A 99 -1.61 10.64 3.16
CA LEU A 99 -1.55 9.18 3.25
C LEU A 99 -1.64 8.70 4.70
N ARG A 100 -0.94 9.35 5.63
CA ARG A 100 -1.02 9.03 7.06
C ARG A 100 -2.43 9.26 7.59
N ALA A 101 -3.00 10.44 7.34
CA ALA A 101 -4.37 10.76 7.76
C ALA A 101 -5.39 9.74 7.23
N GLN A 102 -5.21 9.22 6.01
CA GLN A 102 -6.05 8.15 5.50
C GLN A 102 -5.75 6.80 6.17
N ALA A 103 -4.48 6.44 6.36
CA ALA A 103 -4.09 5.20 7.03
C ALA A 103 -4.66 5.12 8.46
N ASP A 104 -4.63 6.23 9.20
CA ASP A 104 -5.21 6.35 10.54
C ASP A 104 -6.72 6.03 10.52
N LYS A 105 -7.47 6.56 9.53
CA LYS A 105 -8.89 6.24 9.34
C LYS A 105 -9.14 4.76 9.02
N PHE A 106 -8.18 4.10 8.38
CA PHE A 106 -8.19 2.66 8.10
C PHE A 106 -7.68 1.81 9.29
N GLY A 107 -7.34 2.44 10.41
CA GLY A 107 -6.96 1.77 11.65
C GLY A 107 -5.47 1.43 11.78
N PHE A 108 -4.60 2.01 10.94
CA PHE A 108 -3.15 1.99 11.20
C PHE A 108 -2.84 2.73 12.51
N ASP A 109 -1.77 2.30 13.17
CA ASP A 109 -1.28 2.75 14.49
C ASP A 109 -2.29 2.59 15.64
N ALA A 110 -3.47 2.02 15.38
CA ALA A 110 -4.45 1.63 16.37
C ALA A 110 -4.36 0.13 16.69
N ARG A 111 -4.44 -0.19 17.98
CA ARG A 111 -4.47 -1.58 18.46
C ARG A 111 -5.90 -2.12 18.38
N HIS A 112 -6.07 -3.23 17.66
CA HIS A 112 -7.32 -3.97 17.54
C HIS A 112 -7.18 -5.38 18.16
N LEU A 113 -8.30 -6.06 18.42
CA LEU A 113 -8.33 -7.45 18.91
C LEU A 113 -7.52 -7.63 20.21
N ASN A 114 -7.81 -6.79 21.22
CA ASN A 114 -7.09 -6.77 22.50
C ASN A 114 -7.18 -8.10 23.26
N ASP A 115 -8.31 -8.80 23.14
CA ASP A 115 -8.54 -10.14 23.66
C ASP A 115 -7.58 -11.18 23.08
N LEU A 116 -7.08 -10.95 21.86
CA LEU A 116 -6.09 -11.78 21.18
C LEU A 116 -4.67 -11.23 21.28
N ASN A 117 -4.45 -10.18 22.08
CA ASN A 117 -3.19 -9.44 22.16
C ASN A 117 -2.69 -8.93 20.80
N GLY A 118 -3.60 -8.47 19.93
CA GLY A 118 -3.26 -7.98 18.59
C GLY A 118 -2.23 -6.84 18.59
N VAL A 119 -1.34 -6.81 17.60
CA VAL A 119 -0.39 -5.72 17.36
C VAL A 119 -1.01 -4.69 16.40
N ALA A 120 -0.58 -3.43 16.50
CA ALA A 120 -0.98 -2.41 15.55
C ALA A 120 -0.14 -2.52 14.27
N ALA A 121 -0.79 -2.41 13.11
CA ALA A 121 -0.08 -2.05 11.89
C ALA A 121 0.48 -0.64 12.06
N SER A 122 1.62 -0.31 11.45
CA SER A 122 2.23 1.01 11.61
C SER A 122 2.45 1.73 10.29
N PHE A 123 2.15 3.03 10.28
CA PHE A 123 2.51 3.91 9.16
C PHE A 123 3.80 4.68 9.52
N PRO A 124 4.84 4.68 8.66
CA PRO A 124 6.13 5.26 8.99
C PRO A 124 6.06 6.72 9.46
N THR A 125 6.76 7.05 10.54
CA THR A 125 6.91 8.43 11.06
C THR A 125 8.22 9.02 10.54
N SER A 126 8.17 9.64 9.36
CA SER A 126 9.30 10.26 8.61
C SER A 126 10.42 9.34 8.13
#